data_AF-A0A356BZP0-F1
#
_entry.id   AF-A0A356BZP0-F1
#
_cell.length_a   1.000
_cell.length_b   1.000
_cell.length_c   1.000
_cell.angle_alpha   90.00
_cell.angle_beta   90.00
_cell.angle_gamma   90.00
#
_symmetry.space_group_name_H-M   'P 1'
#
loop_
_entity.id
_entity.type
_entity.pdbx_description
1 polymer ?
#
loop_
_entity_poly.entity_id
_entity_poly.type
_entity_poly.pdbx_seq_one_letter_code
_entity_poly.pdbx_strand_id
1 'polypeptide(L)'
;QALIEKISGISYADFLRTRVFAPVGMANSSCYFFDDNPNIAYQYDPATGRVLPKEYVNIMGSGGISSTAEDLCRFSQTLWANPLLEGATLEEFMLPQYGPLTVPGGVPFYRYGLGWDSVELEEFVEQGIKVLAKSGGTIQFNSELYVAPDEKLSVALIFAGPADPATICTKVLQAVMESKGILEKAESQGKSTPKATNMPRELLSYAGYYGNCQGLIKVEFDIGTNAMKYFKYDNGAFVLAAQFPYLEDGFHLDGVQRLTFEEDAGGTRFIVVHVGNSIGEVVFAQEIPQGNSALAGSAFEDKVWLPRNLTSFEFVPFVMTSGTLPELPGYIHLDNVPYALVDEYSAAMALSHARDLVEPVITERDGELWLEAGGHLFSDASKIIPFDPYEEVFIGTDGYNEWRLAETDHVLNTKIPIGGRLLVFSSMGELAYDSLTKGEKAVYVEGGSHVGFIGESGSVFVPTHRP
;
A
#
# COMPACT_ATOMS: atom_id res chain seq x y z
N GLN A 1 8.80 -11.75 10.62
CA GLN A 1 9.89 -12.59 10.07
C GLN A 1 11.13 -12.61 10.97
N ALA A 2 11.90 -11.53 11.07
CA ALA A 2 13.22 -11.53 11.73
C ALA A 2 13.22 -12.08 13.17
N LEU A 3 12.16 -11.79 13.95
CA LEU A 3 12.00 -12.33 15.30
C LEU A 3 11.90 -13.87 15.31
N ILE A 4 11.16 -14.46 14.36
CA ILE A 4 11.01 -15.91 14.22
C ILE A 4 12.35 -16.54 13.88
N GLU A 5 13.10 -15.97 12.94
CA GLU A 5 14.42 -16.48 12.53
C GLU A 5 15.41 -16.42 13.69
N LYS A 6 15.45 -15.29 14.40
CA LYS A 6 16.33 -15.09 15.56
C LYS A 6 16.04 -16.09 16.68
N ILE A 7 14.77 -16.34 16.99
CA ILE A 7 14.38 -17.22 18.11
C ILE A 7 14.50 -18.70 17.72
N SER A 8 14.09 -19.07 16.51
CA SER A 8 14.05 -20.47 16.08
C SER A 8 15.40 -20.98 15.57
N GLY A 9 16.30 -20.09 15.13
CA GLY A 9 17.59 -20.43 14.53
C GLY A 9 17.49 -21.03 13.12
N ILE A 10 16.31 -20.99 12.49
CA ILE A 10 16.08 -21.46 11.12
C ILE A 10 15.48 -20.33 10.26
N SER A 11 15.55 -20.47 8.94
CA SER A 11 14.94 -19.50 8.03
C SER A 11 13.43 -19.42 8.23
N TYR A 12 12.82 -18.26 7.95
CA TYR A 12 11.36 -18.11 8.06
C TYR A 12 10.61 -19.09 7.15
N ALA A 13 11.14 -19.36 5.95
CA ALA A 13 10.58 -20.34 5.04
C ALA A 13 10.60 -21.76 5.60
N ASP A 14 11.72 -22.18 6.21
CA ASP A 14 11.81 -23.48 6.87
C ASP A 14 10.90 -23.56 8.10
N PHE A 15 10.77 -22.46 8.85
CA PHE A 15 9.85 -22.39 9.98
C PHE A 15 8.40 -22.59 9.53
N LEU A 16 7.92 -21.82 8.54
CA LEU A 16 6.56 -21.97 8.03
C LEU A 16 6.31 -23.38 7.49
N ARG A 17 7.23 -23.92 6.68
CA ARG A 17 7.12 -25.28 6.15
C ARG A 17 6.97 -26.32 7.26
N THR A 18 7.83 -26.26 8.28
CA THR A 18 7.92 -27.31 9.31
C THR A 18 6.95 -27.15 10.47
N ARG A 19 6.56 -25.92 10.81
CA ARG A 19 5.74 -25.60 11.99
C ARG A 19 4.30 -25.21 11.67
N VAL A 20 4.02 -24.83 10.42
CA VAL A 20 2.68 -24.37 10.01
C VAL A 20 2.13 -25.24 8.89
N PHE A 21 2.78 -25.24 7.72
CA PHE A 21 2.22 -25.85 6.51
C PHE A 21 2.14 -27.37 6.58
N ALA A 22 3.24 -28.05 6.93
CA ALA A 22 3.24 -29.51 7.00
C ALA A 22 2.28 -30.08 8.08
N PRO A 23 2.23 -29.53 9.31
CA PRO A 23 1.28 -30.00 10.33
C PRO A 23 -0.21 -29.89 9.94
N VAL A 24 -0.57 -28.89 9.13
CA VAL A 24 -1.98 -28.68 8.71
C VAL A 24 -2.27 -29.10 7.28
N GLY A 25 -1.31 -29.77 6.63
CA GLY A 25 -1.48 -30.36 5.30
C GLY A 25 -1.55 -29.33 4.17
N MET A 26 -0.97 -28.14 4.33
CA MET A 26 -0.88 -27.12 3.28
C MET A 26 0.28 -27.42 2.32
N ALA A 27 0.14 -28.48 1.52
CA ALA A 27 1.22 -29.01 0.68
C ALA A 27 1.56 -28.12 -0.54
N ASN A 28 0.70 -27.17 -0.89
CA ASN A 28 0.83 -26.24 -2.00
C ASN A 28 1.02 -24.79 -1.51
N SER A 29 1.60 -24.61 -0.33
CA SER A 29 1.94 -23.30 0.22
C SER A 29 3.45 -23.14 0.40
N SER A 30 3.96 -21.95 0.07
CA SER A 30 5.39 -21.65 0.12
C SER A 30 5.66 -20.17 0.32
N CYS A 31 6.89 -19.88 0.73
CA CYS A 31 7.47 -18.55 0.67
C CYS A 31 7.88 -18.26 -0.79
N TYR A 32 7.16 -17.36 -1.45
CA TYR A 32 7.21 -17.06 -2.88
C TYR A 32 6.86 -18.25 -3.79
N PHE A 33 6.77 -18.00 -5.10
CA PHE A 33 6.71 -19.05 -6.10
C PHE A 33 8.05 -19.80 -6.15
N PHE A 34 8.03 -21.13 -6.10
CA PHE A 34 9.23 -21.89 -6.43
C PHE A 34 9.60 -21.69 -7.90
N ASP A 35 10.90 -21.60 -8.21
CA ASP A 35 11.40 -21.38 -9.56
C ASP A 35 10.87 -22.41 -10.57
N ASP A 36 10.67 -23.66 -10.12
CA ASP A 36 10.20 -24.76 -10.95
C ASP A 36 8.76 -25.22 -10.66
N ASN A 37 7.94 -24.44 -9.94
CA ASN A 37 6.53 -24.83 -9.72
C ASN A 37 5.72 -24.63 -11.02
N PRO A 38 5.23 -25.71 -11.68
CA PRO A 38 4.44 -25.57 -12.90
C PRO A 38 2.99 -25.16 -12.62
N ASN A 39 2.53 -25.26 -11.37
CA ASN A 39 1.16 -24.98 -10.95
C ASN A 39 1.06 -23.62 -10.28
N ILE A 40 1.33 -22.56 -11.04
CA ILE A 40 1.14 -21.17 -10.59
C ILE A 40 0.14 -20.46 -11.49
N ALA A 41 -0.67 -19.60 -10.90
CA ALA A 41 -1.51 -18.68 -11.65
C ALA A 41 -0.66 -17.52 -12.17
N TYR A 42 -0.95 -17.05 -13.38
CA TYR A 42 -0.30 -15.89 -13.97
C TYR A 42 -1.33 -14.79 -14.20
N GLN A 43 -0.93 -13.54 -14.01
CA GLN A 43 -1.65 -12.42 -14.57
C GLN A 43 -1.32 -12.28 -16.05
N TYR A 44 -2.28 -11.80 -16.82
CA TYR A 44 -2.14 -11.51 -18.24
C TYR A 44 -2.32 -10.01 -18.45
N ASP A 45 -1.51 -9.46 -19.35
CA ASP A 45 -1.73 -8.13 -19.90
C ASP A 45 -3.10 -8.11 -20.62
N PRO A 46 -4.08 -7.29 -20.18
CA PRO A 46 -5.40 -7.26 -20.79
C PRO A 46 -5.41 -6.77 -22.25
N ALA A 47 -4.44 -5.94 -22.64
CA ALA A 47 -4.34 -5.36 -23.98
C ALA A 47 -3.66 -6.33 -24.96
N THR A 48 -2.61 -7.02 -24.52
CA THR A 48 -1.79 -7.89 -25.40
C THR A 48 -2.05 -9.38 -25.23
N GLY A 49 -2.69 -9.78 -24.13
CA GLY A 49 -2.90 -11.19 -23.76
C GLY A 49 -1.62 -11.92 -23.37
N ARG A 50 -0.49 -11.20 -23.22
CA ARG A 50 0.79 -11.80 -22.85
C ARG A 50 0.80 -12.13 -21.35
N VAL A 51 1.43 -13.24 -21.02
CA VAL A 51 1.72 -13.63 -19.64
C VAL A 51 2.68 -12.60 -19.04
N LEU A 52 2.34 -12.05 -17.88
CA LEU A 52 3.24 -11.21 -17.12
C LEU A 52 4.33 -12.06 -16.43
N PRO A 53 5.53 -11.50 -16.18
CA PRO A 53 6.55 -12.18 -15.39
C PRO A 53 6.03 -12.60 -14.03
N LYS A 54 6.62 -13.65 -13.45
CA LYS A 54 6.32 -14.06 -12.07
C LYS A 54 6.52 -12.86 -11.15
N GLU A 55 5.53 -12.61 -10.31
CA GLU A 55 5.66 -11.55 -9.32
C GLU A 55 6.71 -11.94 -8.29
N TYR A 56 7.61 -11.01 -8.01
CA TYR A 56 8.45 -11.02 -6.83
C TYR A 56 8.23 -9.72 -6.05
N VAL A 57 7.86 -9.87 -4.79
CA VAL A 57 7.68 -8.78 -3.82
C VAL A 57 8.49 -9.11 -2.57
N ASN A 58 9.33 -8.19 -2.13
CA ASN A 58 10.24 -8.42 -1.00
C ASN A 58 9.55 -8.22 0.36
N ILE A 59 8.46 -8.97 0.60
CA ILE A 59 7.54 -8.77 1.74
C ILE A 59 7.26 -10.08 2.47
N MET A 60 8.26 -10.95 2.60
CA MET A 60 8.09 -12.32 3.11
C MET A 60 7.22 -12.43 4.38
N GLY A 61 7.49 -11.59 5.38
CA GLY A 61 6.77 -11.62 6.65
C GLY A 61 5.38 -10.96 6.65
N SER A 62 5.02 -10.20 5.61
CA SER A 62 3.80 -9.40 5.54
C SER A 62 2.88 -9.73 4.34
N GLY A 63 3.38 -10.45 3.34
CA GLY A 63 2.59 -10.85 2.16
C GLY A 63 3.27 -11.80 1.18
N GLY A 64 4.48 -12.30 1.45
CA GLY A 64 5.26 -13.12 0.52
C GLY A 64 4.91 -14.61 0.47
N ILE A 65 3.74 -15.03 0.99
CA ILE A 65 3.31 -16.44 0.95
C ILE A 65 2.46 -16.67 -0.31
N SER A 66 2.83 -17.67 -1.09
CA SER A 66 2.02 -18.21 -2.18
C SER A 66 1.25 -19.43 -1.69
N SER A 67 -0.03 -19.56 -2.07
CA SER A 67 -0.90 -20.64 -1.61
C SER A 67 -2.00 -20.95 -2.62
N THR A 68 -2.84 -21.94 -2.31
CA THR A 68 -4.09 -22.24 -3.00
C THR A 68 -5.28 -21.97 -2.09
N ALA A 69 -6.46 -21.71 -2.66
CA ALA A 69 -7.69 -21.54 -1.87
C ALA A 69 -8.01 -22.79 -1.03
N GLU A 70 -7.69 -23.98 -1.53
CA GLU A 70 -7.87 -25.23 -0.80
C GLU A 70 -6.98 -25.29 0.46
N ASP A 71 -5.71 -24.89 0.34
CA ASP A 71 -4.78 -24.85 1.48
C ASP A 71 -5.14 -23.74 2.48
N LEU A 72 -5.66 -22.60 2.04
CA LEU A 72 -6.22 -21.58 2.95
C LEU A 72 -7.42 -22.13 3.74
N CYS A 73 -8.28 -22.92 3.11
CA CYS A 73 -9.37 -23.65 3.78
C CYS A 73 -8.88 -24.83 4.65
N ARG A 74 -7.65 -25.32 4.47
CA ARG A 74 -7.01 -26.24 5.44
C ARG A 74 -6.47 -25.48 6.64
N PHE A 75 -5.83 -24.33 6.40
CA PHE A 75 -5.35 -23.45 7.45
C PHE A 75 -6.48 -23.01 8.39
N SER A 76 -7.66 -22.67 7.85
CA SER A 76 -8.81 -22.25 8.66
C SER A 76 -9.22 -23.32 9.69
N GLN A 77 -9.04 -24.61 9.39
CA GLN A 77 -9.39 -25.73 10.29
C GLN A 77 -8.55 -25.76 11.58
N THR A 78 -7.46 -25.00 11.64
CA THR A 78 -6.70 -24.79 12.89
C THR A 78 -7.55 -24.16 14.00
N LEU A 79 -8.66 -23.51 13.63
CA LEU A 79 -9.56 -22.89 14.61
C LEU A 79 -10.55 -23.87 15.26
N TRP A 80 -10.71 -25.11 14.77
CA TRP A 80 -11.68 -26.05 15.35
C TRP A 80 -11.35 -27.56 15.27
N ALA A 81 -10.43 -28.01 14.41
CA ALA A 81 -10.20 -29.44 14.16
C ALA A 81 -8.74 -29.89 14.26
N ASN A 82 -7.80 -29.12 13.70
CA ASN A 82 -6.37 -29.46 13.70
C ASN A 82 -5.55 -28.28 14.23
N PRO A 83 -5.69 -27.95 15.53
CA PRO A 83 -5.13 -26.72 16.08
C PRO A 83 -3.61 -26.69 16.03
N LEU A 84 -3.05 -25.59 15.50
CA LEU A 84 -1.63 -25.23 15.66
C LEU A 84 -1.35 -24.58 17.03
N LEU A 85 -2.39 -24.01 17.63
CA LEU A 85 -2.37 -23.26 18.89
C LEU A 85 -3.36 -23.92 19.86
N GLU A 86 -3.04 -23.99 21.14
CA GLU A 86 -3.88 -24.66 22.13
C GLU A 86 -4.33 -23.69 23.25
N GLY A 87 -5.50 -23.98 23.82
CA GLY A 87 -6.06 -23.27 24.97
C GLY A 87 -6.13 -21.76 24.78
N ALA A 88 -5.61 -21.02 25.77
CA ALA A 88 -5.66 -19.56 25.79
C ALA A 88 -4.98 -18.89 24.57
N THR A 89 -3.99 -19.53 23.93
CA THR A 89 -3.32 -18.95 22.76
C THR A 89 -4.22 -18.98 21.52
N LEU A 90 -5.03 -20.04 21.37
CA LEU A 90 -6.02 -20.11 20.28
C LEU A 90 -7.15 -19.11 20.51
N GLU A 91 -7.61 -18.99 21.75
CA GLU A 91 -8.62 -17.99 22.13
C GLU A 91 -8.12 -16.58 21.78
N GLU A 92 -6.93 -16.21 22.23
CA GLU A 92 -6.30 -14.90 21.98
C GLU A 92 -6.15 -14.60 20.48
N PHE A 93 -5.80 -15.60 19.66
CA PHE A 93 -5.67 -15.49 18.21
C PHE A 93 -6.99 -15.06 17.53
N MET A 94 -8.13 -15.30 18.18
CA MET A 94 -9.47 -14.98 17.68
C MET A 94 -10.12 -13.78 18.40
N LEU A 95 -9.40 -13.08 19.27
CA LEU A 95 -9.89 -11.90 19.98
C LEU A 95 -9.52 -10.59 19.28
N PRO A 96 -10.33 -9.53 19.44
CA PRO A 96 -9.94 -8.20 18.96
C PRO A 96 -8.71 -7.68 19.71
N GLN A 97 -7.79 -7.09 18.96
CA GLN A 97 -6.48 -6.58 19.40
C GLN A 97 -6.34 -5.09 19.05
N TYR A 98 -7.32 -4.29 19.50
CA TYR A 98 -7.30 -2.84 19.31
C TYR A 98 -7.34 -2.10 20.65
N GLY A 99 -6.71 -0.92 20.66
CA GLY A 99 -6.65 -0.06 21.84
C GLY A 99 -7.70 1.04 21.80
N PRO A 100 -7.87 1.79 22.90
CA PRO A 100 -8.79 2.93 22.96
C PRO A 100 -8.38 4.10 22.04
N LEU A 101 -7.20 4.04 21.41
CA LEU A 101 -6.70 5.04 20.47
C LEU A 101 -6.77 4.58 19.01
N THR A 102 -7.33 3.40 18.72
CA THR A 102 -7.46 2.92 17.33
C THR A 102 -8.45 3.75 16.52
N VAL A 103 -9.48 4.26 17.19
CA VAL A 103 -10.44 5.24 16.71
C VAL A 103 -10.71 6.25 17.84
N PRO A 104 -11.03 7.52 17.55
CA PRO A 104 -11.23 8.55 18.58
C PRO A 104 -12.48 8.28 19.44
N GLY A 105 -13.54 7.74 18.82
CA GLY A 105 -14.78 7.32 19.46
C GLY A 105 -15.20 5.91 19.03
N GLY A 106 -16.23 5.37 19.67
CA GLY A 106 -16.91 4.16 19.19
C GLY A 106 -16.08 2.87 19.20
N VAL A 107 -16.33 2.02 18.19
CA VAL A 107 -15.63 0.76 17.96
C VAL A 107 -14.97 0.82 16.58
N PRO A 108 -13.76 0.28 16.38
CA PRO A 108 -13.17 0.20 15.05
C PRO A 108 -14.00 -0.66 14.11
N PHE A 109 -14.16 -0.21 12.86
CA PHE A 109 -14.71 -1.04 11.77
C PHE A 109 -13.86 -2.29 11.54
N TYR A 110 -12.54 -2.12 11.52
CA TYR A 110 -11.59 -3.22 11.43
C TYR A 110 -11.20 -3.65 12.84
N ARG A 111 -11.80 -4.75 13.30
CA ARG A 111 -11.53 -5.33 14.61
C ARG A 111 -10.34 -6.29 14.50
N TYR A 112 -9.18 -5.71 14.23
CA TYR A 112 -7.94 -6.45 13.99
C TYR A 112 -7.71 -7.50 15.08
N GLY A 113 -7.24 -8.68 14.67
CA GLY A 113 -6.75 -9.71 15.57
C GLY A 113 -5.26 -9.94 15.38
N LEU A 114 -4.72 -10.97 16.04
CA LEU A 114 -3.34 -11.38 15.82
C LEU A 114 -3.20 -12.01 14.42
N GLY A 115 -2.91 -11.21 13.40
CA GLY A 115 -2.76 -11.69 12.01
C GLY A 115 -4.08 -11.80 11.23
N TRP A 116 -5.18 -11.23 11.75
CA TRP A 116 -6.48 -11.11 11.07
C TRP A 116 -6.80 -9.63 10.84
N ASP A 117 -7.36 -9.29 9.67
CA ASP A 117 -7.81 -7.91 9.39
C ASP A 117 -9.09 -7.59 10.17
N SER A 118 -9.93 -8.60 10.41
CA SER A 118 -10.99 -8.52 11.41
C SER A 118 -11.23 -9.89 12.05
N VAL A 119 -11.50 -9.93 13.36
CA VAL A 119 -12.00 -11.15 14.03
C VAL A 119 -13.52 -11.18 14.18
N GLU A 120 -14.18 -10.05 13.89
CA GLU A 120 -15.62 -9.93 13.78
C GLU A 120 -15.91 -9.04 12.56
N LEU A 121 -16.07 -9.66 11.40
CA LEU A 121 -16.32 -8.98 10.13
C LEU A 121 -17.66 -8.25 10.18
N GLU A 122 -17.64 -6.93 9.95
CA GLU A 122 -18.76 -6.01 10.22
C GLU A 122 -20.06 -6.44 9.52
N GLU A 123 -19.99 -6.99 8.31
CA GLU A 123 -21.14 -7.47 7.53
C GLU A 123 -21.95 -8.60 8.21
N PHE A 124 -21.35 -9.30 9.17
CA PHE A 124 -21.96 -10.43 9.88
C PHE A 124 -22.24 -10.15 11.37
N VAL A 125 -21.76 -9.03 11.91
CA VAL A 125 -21.91 -8.67 13.33
C VAL A 125 -23.38 -8.54 13.71
N GLU A 126 -24.19 -7.79 12.95
CA GLU A 126 -25.63 -7.62 13.23
C GLU A 126 -26.44 -8.91 13.06
N GLN A 127 -25.90 -9.86 12.29
CA GLN A 127 -26.49 -11.18 12.09
C GLN A 127 -26.14 -12.16 13.22
N GLY A 128 -25.32 -11.74 14.19
CA GLY A 128 -24.89 -12.55 15.32
C GLY A 128 -23.88 -13.64 14.96
N ILE A 129 -23.22 -13.53 13.80
CA ILE A 129 -22.26 -14.52 13.32
C ILE A 129 -20.84 -13.97 13.43
N LYS A 130 -19.98 -14.71 14.14
CA LYS A 130 -18.56 -14.40 14.21
C LYS A 130 -17.85 -14.88 12.95
N VAL A 131 -17.28 -13.95 12.19
CA VAL A 131 -16.45 -14.23 11.01
C VAL A 131 -15.11 -13.54 11.16
N LEU A 132 -14.02 -14.31 11.09
CA LEU A 132 -12.66 -13.81 10.97
C LEU A 132 -12.35 -13.62 9.49
N ALA A 133 -11.66 -12.54 9.15
CA ALA A 133 -11.34 -12.15 7.78
C ALA A 133 -9.87 -11.76 7.64
N LYS A 134 -9.25 -12.22 6.55
CA LYS A 134 -7.93 -11.76 6.13
C LYS A 134 -7.91 -11.55 4.62
N SER A 135 -7.72 -10.30 4.24
CA SER A 135 -7.49 -9.88 2.86
C SER A 135 -6.02 -10.03 2.49
N GLY A 136 -5.72 -10.09 1.20
CA GLY A 136 -4.37 -10.05 0.67
C GLY A 136 -4.36 -9.35 -0.68
N GLY A 137 -3.41 -8.46 -0.88
CA GLY A 137 -3.24 -7.71 -2.11
C GLY A 137 -1.76 -7.51 -2.39
N THR A 138 -1.35 -7.93 -3.57
CA THR A 138 -0.06 -7.60 -4.18
C THR A 138 -0.35 -6.91 -5.51
N ILE A 139 0.62 -6.79 -6.39
CA ILE A 139 0.43 -6.09 -7.67
C ILE A 139 -0.38 -6.96 -8.62
N GLN A 140 -0.05 -8.25 -8.65
CA GLN A 140 -0.68 -9.20 -9.56
C GLN A 140 -1.78 -10.05 -8.93
N PHE A 141 -1.85 -10.16 -7.60
CA PHE A 141 -2.77 -11.08 -6.95
C PHE A 141 -3.60 -10.42 -5.85
N ASN A 142 -4.88 -10.82 -5.79
CA ASN A 142 -5.82 -10.44 -4.74
C ASN A 142 -6.41 -11.69 -4.11
N SER A 143 -6.55 -11.74 -2.79
CA SER A 143 -7.08 -12.88 -2.06
C SER A 143 -7.92 -12.46 -0.87
N GLU A 144 -8.83 -13.34 -0.46
CA GLU A 144 -9.62 -13.17 0.75
C GLU A 144 -9.83 -14.53 1.41
N LEU A 145 -9.72 -14.60 2.73
CA LEU A 145 -10.07 -15.76 3.54
C LEU A 145 -11.05 -15.34 4.63
N TYR A 146 -12.27 -15.88 4.57
CA TYR A 146 -13.25 -15.78 5.64
C TYR A 146 -13.39 -17.11 6.38
N VAL A 147 -13.50 -17.03 7.70
CA VAL A 147 -13.63 -18.18 8.57
C VAL A 147 -14.67 -17.90 9.64
N ALA A 148 -15.73 -18.72 9.70
CA ALA A 148 -16.73 -18.72 10.77
C ALA A 148 -16.49 -19.97 11.65
N PRO A 149 -15.70 -19.87 12.74
CA PRO A 149 -15.23 -21.03 13.48
C PRO A 149 -16.35 -21.82 14.16
N ASP A 150 -17.32 -21.12 14.74
CA ASP A 150 -18.46 -21.73 15.43
C ASP A 150 -19.33 -22.56 14.47
N GLU A 151 -19.44 -22.09 13.23
CA GLU A 151 -20.17 -22.76 12.15
C GLU A 151 -19.32 -23.77 11.37
N LYS A 152 -18.01 -23.80 11.64
CA LYS A 152 -17.01 -24.63 10.93
C LYS A 152 -17.07 -24.42 9.42
N LEU A 153 -17.23 -23.17 9.01
CA LEU A 153 -17.26 -22.75 7.61
C LEU A 153 -16.05 -21.87 7.29
N SER A 154 -15.49 -22.04 6.11
CA SER A 154 -14.54 -21.09 5.55
C SER A 154 -14.73 -20.94 4.05
N VAL A 155 -14.44 -19.75 3.55
CA VAL A 155 -14.43 -19.42 2.12
C VAL A 155 -13.12 -18.72 1.83
N ALA A 156 -12.39 -19.23 0.83
CA ALA A 156 -11.16 -18.61 0.37
C ALA A 156 -11.27 -18.33 -1.14
N LEU A 157 -10.88 -17.13 -1.56
CA LEU A 157 -10.80 -16.73 -2.96
C LEU A 157 -9.41 -16.17 -3.26
N ILE A 158 -8.89 -16.48 -4.45
CA ILE A 158 -7.63 -15.95 -4.96
C ILE A 158 -7.85 -15.60 -6.43
N PHE A 159 -7.43 -14.40 -6.83
CA PHE A 159 -7.49 -13.89 -8.19
C PHE A 159 -6.09 -13.52 -8.66
N ALA A 160 -5.76 -13.90 -9.89
CA ALA A 160 -4.64 -13.34 -10.64
C ALA A 160 -5.18 -12.17 -11.47
N GLY A 161 -4.90 -10.95 -11.03
CA GLY A 161 -5.38 -9.70 -11.59
C GLY A 161 -6.33 -8.93 -10.66
N PRO A 162 -6.88 -7.80 -11.15
CA PRO A 162 -7.76 -6.95 -10.38
C PRO A 162 -9.08 -7.67 -10.07
N ALA A 163 -9.45 -7.71 -8.79
CA ALA A 163 -10.71 -8.24 -8.31
C ALA A 163 -11.04 -7.65 -6.94
N ASP A 164 -12.32 -7.72 -6.57
CA ASP A 164 -12.79 -7.46 -5.20
C ASP A 164 -13.17 -8.81 -4.56
N PRO A 165 -12.19 -9.55 -4.01
CA PRO A 165 -12.46 -10.85 -3.42
C PRO A 165 -13.32 -10.73 -2.15
N ALA A 166 -13.26 -9.62 -1.41
CA ALA A 166 -14.05 -9.38 -0.21
C ALA A 166 -15.55 -9.38 -0.50
N THR A 167 -16.01 -8.57 -1.46
CA THR A 167 -17.42 -8.53 -1.87
C THR A 167 -17.93 -9.89 -2.35
N ILE A 168 -17.11 -10.65 -3.08
CA ILE A 168 -17.48 -11.98 -3.58
C ILE A 168 -17.53 -12.98 -2.41
N CYS A 169 -16.52 -12.99 -1.53
CA CYS A 169 -16.50 -13.83 -0.33
C CYS A 169 -17.71 -13.58 0.56
N THR A 170 -18.08 -12.31 0.81
CA THR A 170 -19.26 -11.95 1.60
C THR A 170 -20.52 -12.55 1.00
N LYS A 171 -20.73 -12.41 -0.32
CA LYS A 171 -21.90 -12.99 -1.01
C LYS A 171 -21.92 -14.52 -0.97
N VAL A 172 -20.76 -15.15 -1.16
CA VAL A 172 -20.64 -16.62 -1.13
C VAL A 172 -20.92 -17.14 0.28
N LEU A 173 -20.32 -16.54 1.31
CA LEU A 173 -20.51 -16.97 2.70
C LEU A 173 -21.96 -16.79 3.13
N GLN A 174 -22.57 -15.64 2.82
CA GLN A 174 -24.00 -15.37 3.06
C GLN A 174 -24.87 -16.45 2.42
N ALA A 175 -24.69 -16.73 1.11
CA ALA A 175 -25.47 -17.72 0.39
C ALA A 175 -25.29 -19.15 0.96
N VAL A 176 -24.06 -19.49 1.37
CA VAL A 176 -23.77 -20.78 2.01
C VAL A 176 -24.48 -20.90 3.36
N MET A 177 -24.43 -19.87 4.20
CA MET A 177 -25.11 -19.85 5.51
C MET A 177 -26.63 -19.93 5.35
N GLU A 178 -27.21 -19.19 4.41
CA GLU A 178 -28.64 -19.27 4.08
C GLU A 178 -29.03 -20.67 3.59
N SER A 179 -28.23 -21.26 2.69
CA SER A 179 -28.51 -22.61 2.16
C SER A 179 -28.44 -23.70 3.23
N LYS A 180 -27.66 -23.47 4.29
CA LYS A 180 -27.52 -24.36 5.45
C LYS A 180 -28.55 -24.08 6.55
N GLY A 181 -29.35 -23.02 6.43
CA GLY A 181 -30.30 -22.59 7.45
C GLY A 181 -29.65 -22.02 8.70
N ILE A 182 -28.40 -21.58 8.61
CA ILE A 182 -27.68 -20.87 9.70
C ILE A 182 -28.20 -19.43 9.79
N LEU A 183 -28.43 -18.81 8.63
CA LEU A 183 -29.01 -17.48 8.51
C LEU A 183 -30.36 -17.55 7.79
N GLU A 184 -31.30 -16.72 8.22
CA GLU A 184 -32.50 -16.45 7.44
C GLU A 184 -32.17 -15.48 6.32
N LYS A 185 -32.82 -15.64 5.16
CA LYS A 185 -32.64 -14.73 4.04
C LYS A 185 -33.16 -13.35 4.43
N ALA A 186 -32.28 -12.36 4.48
CA ALA A 186 -32.64 -11.01 4.87
C ALA A 186 -33.70 -10.42 3.91
N GLU A 187 -34.79 -9.89 4.47
CA GLU A 187 -35.68 -8.99 3.73
C GLU A 187 -34.95 -7.66 3.52
N SER A 188 -35.01 -7.11 2.31
CA SER A 188 -34.39 -5.81 2.03
C SER A 188 -35.12 -4.72 2.82
N GLN A 189 -34.59 -4.34 3.98
CA GLN A 189 -35.06 -3.12 4.64
C GLN A 189 -34.55 -1.91 3.86
N GLY A 190 -35.47 -1.04 3.46
CA GLY A 190 -35.11 0.19 2.74
C GLY A 190 -34.22 1.05 3.63
N LYS A 191 -33.04 1.43 3.11
CA LYS A 191 -32.17 2.40 3.80
C LYS A 191 -32.91 3.74 3.91
N SER A 192 -33.08 4.23 5.14
CA SER A 192 -33.53 5.60 5.35
C SER A 192 -32.49 6.55 4.78
N THR A 193 -32.91 7.47 3.92
CA THR A 193 -32.01 8.49 3.37
C THR A 193 -31.89 9.64 4.36
N PRO A 194 -30.67 10.09 4.71
CA PRO A 194 -30.48 11.20 5.62
C PRO A 194 -31.02 12.51 5.01
N LYS A 195 -31.55 13.37 5.86
CA LYS A 195 -32.19 14.62 5.44
C LYS A 195 -31.17 15.75 5.29
N ALA A 196 -31.42 16.62 4.31
CA ALA A 196 -30.69 17.87 4.19
C ALA A 196 -30.97 18.77 5.41
N THR A 197 -29.91 19.29 6.00
CA THR A 197 -29.95 20.28 7.09
C THR A 197 -28.78 21.24 6.96
N ASN A 198 -28.82 22.34 7.71
CA ASN A 198 -27.72 23.30 7.73
C ASN A 198 -26.54 22.76 8.54
N MET A 199 -25.35 22.90 7.98
CA MET A 199 -24.07 22.57 8.60
C MET A 199 -23.88 23.39 9.89
N PRO A 200 -23.62 22.73 11.04
CA PRO A 200 -23.25 23.40 12.28
C PRO A 200 -22.03 24.30 12.12
N ARG A 201 -22.04 25.48 12.76
CA ARG A 201 -20.93 26.46 12.65
C ARG A 201 -19.69 26.01 13.42
N GLU A 202 -19.85 25.11 14.37
CA GLU A 202 -18.78 24.52 15.18
C GLU A 202 -17.81 23.71 14.30
N LEU A 203 -18.30 23.13 13.20
CA LEU A 203 -17.49 22.37 12.25
C LEU A 203 -16.44 23.24 11.56
N LEU A 204 -16.65 24.56 11.48
CA LEU A 204 -15.67 25.48 10.90
C LEU A 204 -14.32 25.44 11.64
N SER A 205 -14.31 25.02 12.91
CA SER A 205 -13.09 24.88 13.71
C SER A 205 -12.20 23.72 13.28
N TYR A 206 -12.72 22.76 12.50
CA TYR A 206 -12.00 21.61 11.96
C TYR A 206 -11.33 21.90 10.60
N ALA A 207 -11.44 23.12 10.06
CA ALA A 207 -10.74 23.49 8.83
C ALA A 207 -9.23 23.48 9.10
N GLY A 208 -8.45 22.89 8.18
CA GLY A 208 -7.02 22.71 8.41
C GLY A 208 -6.40 21.65 7.50
N TYR A 209 -5.21 21.20 7.91
CA TYR A 209 -4.41 20.23 7.17
C TYR A 209 -4.44 18.89 7.89
N TYR A 210 -4.70 17.85 7.13
CA TYR A 210 -4.79 16.47 7.57
C TYR A 210 -3.88 15.62 6.69
N GLY A 211 -3.57 14.41 7.12
CA GLY A 211 -2.82 13.47 6.31
C GLY A 211 -3.21 12.02 6.60
N ASN A 212 -2.91 11.18 5.62
CA ASN A 212 -2.92 9.72 5.74
C ASN A 212 -1.82 9.14 4.85
N CYS A 213 -1.77 7.82 4.70
CA CYS A 213 -0.77 7.16 3.85
C CYS A 213 -0.91 7.46 2.34
N GLN A 214 -2.03 8.05 1.91
CA GLN A 214 -2.24 8.46 0.52
C GLN A 214 -1.84 9.91 0.25
N GLY A 215 -1.49 10.67 1.29
CA GLY A 215 -0.90 11.99 1.17
C GLY A 215 -1.53 13.07 2.04
N LEU A 216 -1.11 14.30 1.75
CA LEU A 216 -1.55 15.56 2.34
C LEU A 216 -2.97 15.94 1.89
N ILE A 217 -3.78 16.34 2.85
CA ILE A 217 -5.17 16.74 2.69
C ILE A 217 -5.34 18.13 3.29
N LYS A 218 -6.10 18.99 2.62
CA LYS A 218 -6.61 20.24 3.22
C LYS A 218 -8.13 20.24 3.17
N VAL A 219 -8.73 20.68 4.27
CA VAL A 219 -10.19 20.76 4.43
C VAL A 219 -10.60 22.21 4.69
N GLU A 220 -11.60 22.66 3.93
CA GLU A 220 -12.29 23.93 4.16
C GLU A 220 -13.80 23.71 4.16
N PHE A 221 -14.56 24.61 4.78
CA PHE A 221 -16.02 24.51 4.84
C PHE A 221 -16.68 25.73 4.21
N ASP A 222 -17.76 25.50 3.47
CA ASP A 222 -18.52 26.54 2.78
C ASP A 222 -19.97 26.54 3.26
N ILE A 223 -20.32 27.54 4.06
CA ILE A 223 -21.68 27.71 4.61
C ILE A 223 -22.69 28.01 3.49
N GLY A 224 -22.27 28.68 2.42
CA GLY A 224 -23.16 29.08 1.33
C GLY A 224 -23.61 27.90 0.48
N THR A 225 -22.70 26.95 0.22
CA THR A 225 -23.01 25.69 -0.49
C THR A 225 -23.35 24.54 0.45
N ASN A 226 -23.25 24.73 1.77
CA ASN A 226 -23.50 23.73 2.80
C ASN A 226 -22.65 22.46 2.62
N ALA A 227 -21.36 22.65 2.36
CA ALA A 227 -20.46 21.58 1.96
C ALA A 227 -19.05 21.72 2.55
N MET A 228 -18.36 20.59 2.61
CA MET A 228 -16.92 20.51 2.86
C MET A 228 -16.16 20.48 1.53
N LYS A 229 -15.14 21.32 1.38
CA LYS A 229 -14.17 21.28 0.27
C LYS A 229 -12.98 20.45 0.70
N TYR A 230 -12.65 19.48 -0.14
CA TYR A 230 -11.56 18.53 0.08
C TYR A 230 -10.49 18.75 -0.99
N PHE A 231 -9.29 19.09 -0.54
CA PHE A 231 -8.13 19.35 -1.39
C PHE A 231 -7.07 18.27 -1.17
N LYS A 232 -6.42 17.84 -2.25
CA LYS A 232 -5.23 16.99 -2.22
C LYS A 232 -4.01 17.81 -2.60
N TYR A 233 -2.87 17.53 -1.97
CA TYR A 233 -1.61 18.07 -2.44
C TYR A 233 -1.17 17.33 -3.70
N ASP A 234 -0.86 18.09 -4.75
CA ASP A 234 -0.41 17.58 -6.03
C ASP A 234 0.56 18.61 -6.65
N ASN A 235 1.77 18.17 -7.01
CA ASN A 235 2.78 18.96 -7.71
C ASN A 235 3.01 20.38 -7.13
N GLY A 236 3.24 20.47 -5.82
CA GLY A 236 3.61 21.74 -5.18
C GLY A 236 2.44 22.55 -4.60
N ALA A 237 1.19 22.15 -4.84
CA ALA A 237 0.01 22.91 -4.40
C ALA A 237 -1.16 22.03 -3.96
N PHE A 238 -2.03 22.57 -3.09
CA PHE A 238 -3.32 21.96 -2.79
C PHE A 238 -4.34 22.24 -3.90
N VAL A 239 -4.83 21.19 -4.54
CA VAL A 239 -5.81 21.23 -5.62
C VAL A 239 -7.16 20.72 -5.11
N LEU A 240 -8.24 21.43 -5.42
CA LEU A 240 -9.60 21.01 -5.04
C LEU A 240 -9.94 19.69 -5.74
N ALA A 241 -10.06 18.62 -4.96
CA ALA A 241 -10.32 17.29 -5.47
C ALA A 241 -11.81 16.92 -5.40
N ALA A 242 -12.52 17.38 -4.36
CA ALA A 242 -13.95 17.09 -4.19
C ALA A 242 -14.67 18.13 -3.33
N GLN A 243 -16.00 18.13 -3.43
CA GLN A 243 -16.89 18.81 -2.49
C GLN A 243 -17.94 17.83 -1.98
N PHE A 244 -18.12 17.77 -0.66
CA PHE A 244 -19.03 16.82 -0.02
C PHE A 244 -20.16 17.57 0.68
N PRO A 245 -21.43 17.36 0.29
CA PRO A 245 -22.57 18.04 0.90
C PRO A 245 -22.80 17.56 2.33
N TYR A 246 -23.20 18.49 3.21
CA TYR A 246 -23.59 18.17 4.58
C TYR A 246 -25.07 17.77 4.65
N LEU A 247 -25.34 16.63 5.29
CA LEU A 247 -26.66 16.14 5.69
C LEU A 247 -26.68 15.96 7.22
N GLU A 248 -27.84 15.57 7.78
CA GLU A 248 -28.05 15.50 9.24
C GLU A 248 -27.07 14.60 10.02
N ASP A 249 -26.38 13.69 9.32
CA ASP A 249 -25.46 12.69 9.87
C ASP A 249 -23.99 12.87 9.40
N GLY A 250 -23.66 13.91 8.62
CA GLY A 250 -22.29 14.21 8.23
C GLY A 250 -22.11 14.67 6.77
N PHE A 251 -20.88 14.62 6.27
CA PHE A 251 -20.54 14.97 4.89
C PHE A 251 -20.55 13.74 4.00
N HIS A 252 -21.41 13.72 2.98
CA HIS A 252 -21.63 12.52 2.16
C HIS A 252 -20.66 12.43 0.99
N LEU A 253 -19.96 11.30 0.89
CA LEU A 253 -19.04 10.99 -0.21
C LEU A 253 -19.80 10.37 -1.37
N ASP A 254 -20.69 9.44 -1.04
CA ASP A 254 -21.58 8.74 -1.94
C ASP A 254 -22.84 8.30 -1.18
N GLY A 255 -23.60 7.34 -1.72
CA GLY A 255 -24.83 6.84 -1.08
C GLY A 255 -24.62 5.87 0.09
N VAL A 256 -23.37 5.59 0.48
CA VAL A 256 -23.00 4.60 1.51
C VAL A 256 -22.01 5.20 2.51
N GLN A 257 -21.09 6.05 2.09
CA GLN A 257 -20.02 6.59 2.91
C GLN A 257 -20.26 8.04 3.29
N ARG A 258 -19.97 8.36 4.55
CA ARG A 258 -20.01 9.72 5.08
C ARG A 258 -18.82 10.00 5.99
N LEU A 259 -18.46 11.28 6.10
CA LEU A 259 -17.40 11.78 6.98
C LEU A 259 -17.98 12.55 8.15
N THR A 260 -17.37 12.33 9.31
CA THR A 260 -17.52 13.15 10.50
C THR A 260 -16.15 13.63 10.97
N PHE A 261 -16.16 14.50 11.97
CA PHE A 261 -14.97 15.04 12.61
C PHE A 261 -15.02 14.73 14.09
N GLU A 262 -13.89 14.26 14.61
CA GLU A 262 -13.76 13.87 16.01
C GLU A 262 -12.43 14.40 16.56
N GLU A 263 -12.38 14.54 17.88
CA GLU A 263 -11.20 14.97 18.61
C GLU A 263 -10.96 13.96 19.74
N ASP A 264 -9.73 13.45 19.85
CA ASP A 264 -9.36 12.53 20.91
C ASP A 264 -9.15 13.26 22.25
N ALA A 265 -8.91 12.49 23.32
CA ALA A 265 -8.63 13.05 24.65
C ALA A 265 -7.35 13.90 24.72
N GLY A 266 -6.46 13.78 23.74
CA GLY A 266 -5.23 14.57 23.61
C GLY A 266 -5.42 15.87 22.81
N GLY A 267 -6.61 16.10 22.23
CA GLY A 267 -6.89 17.25 21.37
C GLY A 267 -6.50 17.05 19.90
N THR A 268 -6.10 15.84 19.50
CA THR A 268 -5.81 15.53 18.10
C THR A 268 -7.12 15.34 17.35
N ARG A 269 -7.25 15.98 16.19
CA ARG A 269 -8.47 15.90 15.39
C ARG A 269 -8.34 14.89 14.27
N PHE A 270 -9.47 14.28 13.92
CA PHE A 270 -9.56 13.22 12.93
C PHE A 270 -10.74 13.45 12.00
N ILE A 271 -10.55 13.07 10.74
CA ILE A 271 -11.64 12.82 9.80
C ILE A 271 -11.97 11.34 9.90
N VAL A 272 -13.22 11.03 10.21
CA VAL A 272 -13.70 9.65 10.42
C VAL A 272 -14.67 9.28 9.30
N VAL A 273 -14.44 8.13 8.66
CA VAL A 273 -15.36 7.52 7.70
C VAL A 273 -16.29 6.56 8.43
N HIS A 274 -17.56 6.63 8.02
CA HIS A 274 -18.59 5.68 8.40
C HIS A 274 -19.16 5.01 7.14
N VAL A 275 -19.38 3.70 7.21
CA VAL A 275 -19.78 2.88 6.07
C VAL A 275 -21.17 2.29 6.29
N GLY A 276 -22.15 2.76 5.52
CA GLY A 276 -23.54 2.33 5.64
C GLY A 276 -24.10 2.61 7.04
N ASN A 277 -24.68 1.58 7.66
CA ASN A 277 -25.23 1.64 9.01
C ASN A 277 -24.30 1.00 10.06
N SER A 278 -23.07 0.65 9.66
CA SER A 278 -22.05 0.12 10.57
C SER A 278 -21.91 0.99 11.80
N ILE A 279 -21.77 0.35 12.96
CA ILE A 279 -21.38 1.05 14.20
C ILE A 279 -19.85 1.22 14.27
N GLY A 280 -19.12 0.47 13.43
CA GLY A 280 -17.69 0.57 13.27
C GLY A 280 -17.24 1.85 12.55
N GLU A 281 -16.18 2.46 13.07
CA GLU A 281 -15.57 3.70 12.57
C GLU A 281 -14.20 3.43 11.94
N VAL A 282 -13.81 4.28 10.97
CA VAL A 282 -12.48 4.23 10.34
C VAL A 282 -11.86 5.63 10.37
N VAL A 283 -10.66 5.77 10.92
CA VAL A 283 -9.88 7.00 10.76
C VAL A 283 -9.45 7.14 9.32
N PHE A 284 -9.97 8.16 8.63
CA PHE A 284 -9.64 8.46 7.24
C PHE A 284 -8.39 9.34 7.13
N ALA A 285 -8.28 10.35 8.00
CA ALA A 285 -7.14 11.23 8.06
C ALA A 285 -6.98 11.82 9.47
N GLN A 286 -5.74 12.09 9.85
CA GLN A 286 -5.37 12.72 11.12
C GLN A 286 -4.90 14.15 10.86
N GLU A 287 -5.27 15.10 11.73
CA GLU A 287 -4.76 16.46 11.70
C GLU A 287 -3.23 16.45 11.82
N ILE A 288 -2.57 17.20 10.94
CA ILE A 288 -1.11 17.28 10.95
C ILE A 288 -0.68 18.13 12.14
N PRO A 289 0.12 17.59 13.09
CA PRO A 289 0.56 18.34 14.26
C PRO A 289 1.39 19.56 13.88
N GLN A 290 1.46 20.57 14.76
CA GLN A 290 2.32 21.73 14.53
C GLN A 290 3.80 21.32 14.40
N GLY A 291 4.45 21.74 13.32
CA GLY A 291 5.86 21.46 13.04
C GLY A 291 6.81 22.46 13.70
N ASN A 292 8.11 22.13 13.69
CA ASN A 292 9.16 23.05 14.12
C ASN A 292 9.50 24.02 12.98
N SER A 293 8.86 25.19 12.98
CA SER A 293 9.05 26.21 11.93
C SER A 293 10.47 26.80 11.85
N ALA A 294 11.39 26.45 12.76
CA ALA A 294 12.79 26.85 12.66
C ALA A 294 13.59 25.98 11.67
N LEU A 295 13.07 24.81 11.28
CA LEU A 295 13.68 23.91 10.31
C LEU A 295 13.12 24.21 8.92
N ALA A 296 14.02 24.45 7.96
CA ALA A 296 13.66 24.80 6.59
C ALA A 296 13.48 23.56 5.71
N GLY A 297 14.36 22.56 5.86
CA GLY A 297 14.33 21.35 5.03
C GLY A 297 14.71 21.62 3.57
N SER A 298 15.55 22.63 3.33
CA SER A 298 16.04 23.01 1.99
C SER A 298 16.77 21.86 1.29
N ALA A 299 17.36 20.91 2.01
CA ALA A 299 17.94 19.70 1.41
C ALA A 299 16.91 18.83 0.66
N PHE A 300 15.63 18.90 1.04
CA PHE A 300 14.53 18.17 0.42
C PHE A 300 13.80 18.95 -0.67
N GLU A 301 14.09 20.23 -0.86
CA GLU A 301 13.35 21.14 -1.73
C GLU A 301 13.48 20.75 -3.22
N ASP A 302 12.32 20.58 -3.88
CA ASP A 302 12.17 20.30 -5.31
C ASP A 302 13.06 19.18 -5.85
N LYS A 303 13.09 18.04 -5.15
CA LYS A 303 13.92 16.88 -5.52
C LYS A 303 13.14 15.78 -6.19
N VAL A 304 13.78 15.19 -7.20
CA VAL A 304 13.44 13.86 -7.74
C VAL A 304 14.58 12.92 -7.36
N TRP A 305 14.22 11.77 -6.79
CA TRP A 305 15.12 10.78 -6.23
C TRP A 305 15.03 9.49 -7.04
N LEU A 306 16.15 9.14 -7.69
CA LEU A 306 16.25 7.96 -8.55
C LEU A 306 16.87 6.79 -7.78
N PRO A 307 16.23 5.62 -7.71
CA PRO A 307 16.69 4.54 -6.86
C PRO A 307 17.99 3.91 -7.39
N ARG A 308 18.89 3.55 -6.49
CA ARG A 308 20.23 3.06 -6.78
C ARG A 308 20.43 1.58 -6.45
N ASN A 309 19.49 0.95 -5.75
CA ASN A 309 19.61 -0.44 -5.32
C ASN A 309 18.38 -1.29 -5.66
N LEU A 310 17.64 -0.95 -6.72
CA LEU A 310 16.63 -1.84 -7.27
C LEU A 310 17.30 -3.11 -7.80
N THR A 311 16.58 -4.22 -7.61
CA THR A 311 16.87 -5.49 -8.27
C THR A 311 16.14 -5.57 -9.61
N SER A 312 16.66 -6.39 -10.53
CA SER A 312 16.08 -6.54 -11.86
C SER A 312 14.72 -7.27 -11.89
N PHE A 313 14.28 -7.82 -10.76
CA PHE A 313 13.05 -8.61 -10.64
C PHE A 313 12.00 -8.00 -9.71
N GLU A 314 12.29 -6.88 -9.02
CA GLU A 314 11.29 -6.17 -8.21
C GLU A 314 10.14 -5.66 -9.07
N PHE A 315 8.93 -6.14 -8.82
CA PHE A 315 7.85 -5.95 -9.79
C PHE A 315 7.43 -4.48 -9.98
N VAL A 316 7.53 -3.64 -8.94
CA VAL A 316 7.19 -2.21 -9.00
C VAL A 316 8.45 -1.36 -8.85
N PRO A 317 9.03 -0.87 -9.94
CA PRO A 317 10.03 0.17 -9.86
C PRO A 317 9.33 1.51 -9.55
N PHE A 318 10.00 2.37 -8.81
CA PHE A 318 9.46 3.67 -8.43
C PHE A 318 10.56 4.72 -8.35
N VAL A 319 10.18 5.98 -8.47
CA VAL A 319 11.00 7.14 -8.13
C VAL A 319 10.32 7.85 -6.97
N MET A 320 11.07 8.62 -6.19
CA MET A 320 10.49 9.42 -5.12
C MET A 320 10.64 10.91 -5.43
N THR A 321 9.74 11.71 -4.90
CA THR A 321 9.76 13.17 -4.97
C THR A 321 9.73 13.74 -3.56
N SER A 322 10.49 14.81 -3.32
CA SER A 322 10.40 15.55 -2.06
C SER A 322 10.36 17.04 -2.28
N GLY A 323 9.83 17.75 -1.28
CA GLY A 323 9.76 19.20 -1.30
C GLY A 323 9.39 19.76 0.07
N THR A 324 9.65 21.05 0.26
CA THR A 324 9.21 21.79 1.44
C THR A 324 7.73 22.11 1.34
N LEU A 325 7.07 22.33 2.48
CA LEU A 325 5.65 22.66 2.53
C LEU A 325 5.45 24.07 3.12
N PRO A 326 5.32 25.12 2.29
CA PRO A 326 5.17 26.49 2.78
C PRO A 326 3.96 26.70 3.70
N GLU A 327 2.87 25.96 3.45
CA GLU A 327 1.65 25.98 4.27
C GLU A 327 1.79 25.19 5.59
N LEU A 328 2.83 24.35 5.73
CA LEU A 328 3.14 23.54 6.90
C LEU A 328 4.63 23.67 7.30
N PRO A 329 5.07 24.82 7.84
CA PRO A 329 6.45 25.02 8.24
C PRO A 329 6.95 23.94 9.22
N GLY A 330 8.17 23.47 9.01
CA GLY A 330 8.73 22.34 9.77
C GLY A 330 8.35 20.96 9.22
N TYR A 331 7.70 20.89 8.06
CA TYR A 331 7.43 19.65 7.33
C TYR A 331 8.01 19.66 5.92
N ILE A 332 8.32 18.47 5.45
CA ILE A 332 8.53 18.15 4.03
C ILE A 332 7.44 17.19 3.58
N HIS A 333 7.25 17.08 2.26
CA HIS A 333 6.60 15.92 1.68
C HIS A 333 7.64 14.95 1.12
N LEU A 334 7.35 13.66 1.22
CA LEU A 334 7.97 12.62 0.40
C LEU A 334 6.82 11.86 -0.29
N ASP A 335 6.75 11.91 -1.61
CA ASP A 335 5.64 11.40 -2.42
C ASP A 335 4.26 11.83 -1.89
N ASN A 336 4.12 13.14 -1.70
CA ASN A 336 2.93 13.82 -1.18
C ASN A 336 2.51 13.45 0.27
N VAL A 337 3.28 12.63 0.97
CA VAL A 337 3.03 12.26 2.38
C VAL A 337 3.84 13.17 3.31
N PRO A 338 3.24 13.72 4.40
CA PRO A 338 3.95 14.64 5.28
C PRO A 338 4.89 13.93 6.26
N TYR A 339 6.09 14.47 6.40
CA TYR A 339 7.06 14.07 7.44
C TYR A 339 7.55 15.31 8.19
N ALA A 340 7.58 15.21 9.52
CA ALA A 340 8.05 16.31 10.37
C ALA A 340 9.57 16.35 10.35
N LEU A 341 10.17 17.51 10.06
CA LEU A 341 11.62 17.67 10.07
C LEU A 341 12.17 17.44 11.49
N VAL A 342 13.21 16.62 11.59
CA VAL A 342 14.00 16.42 12.80
C VAL A 342 15.22 17.35 12.77
N ASP A 343 15.86 17.43 11.60
CA ASP A 343 16.91 18.38 11.26
C ASP A 343 16.86 18.71 9.76
N GLU A 344 17.90 19.32 9.21
CA GLU A 344 17.96 19.71 7.80
C GLU A 344 18.02 18.52 6.83
N TYR A 345 18.42 17.34 7.30
CA TYR A 345 18.68 16.16 6.47
C TYR A 345 17.81 14.96 6.85
N SER A 346 16.96 15.04 7.87
CA SER A 346 16.12 13.93 8.30
C SER A 346 14.72 14.37 8.72
N ALA A 347 13.74 13.51 8.46
CA ALA A 347 12.36 13.71 8.89
C ALA A 347 11.77 12.43 9.49
N ALA A 348 10.78 12.61 10.37
CA ALA A 348 10.13 11.54 11.11
C ALA A 348 8.65 11.42 10.74
N MET A 349 8.09 10.23 10.95
CA MET A 349 6.66 9.98 10.80
C MET A 349 5.86 10.83 11.79
N ALA A 350 4.88 11.60 11.30
CA ALA A 350 4.08 12.51 12.13
C ALA A 350 2.63 12.05 12.35
N LEU A 351 2.20 10.99 11.65
CA LEU A 351 0.82 10.51 11.65
C LEU A 351 0.77 9.12 12.28
N SER A 352 0.08 8.98 13.41
CA SER A 352 -0.04 7.69 14.11
C SER A 352 -1.05 6.74 13.46
N HIS A 353 -1.95 7.27 12.62
CA HIS A 353 -3.00 6.52 11.93
C HIS A 353 -2.72 6.32 10.43
N ALA A 354 -1.50 6.64 9.98
CA ALA A 354 -1.04 6.32 8.64
C ALA A 354 -0.23 5.01 8.66
N ARG A 355 -0.32 4.25 7.57
CA ARG A 355 0.42 3.00 7.37
C ARG A 355 1.47 3.17 6.27
N ASP A 356 2.40 2.21 6.19
CA ASP A 356 3.39 2.10 5.10
C ASP A 356 4.27 3.36 4.93
N LEU A 357 4.48 4.10 6.02
CA LEU A 357 5.36 5.25 6.06
C LEU A 357 6.84 4.84 6.12
N VAL A 358 7.71 5.70 5.61
CA VAL A 358 9.17 5.51 5.62
C VAL A 358 9.86 6.79 6.06
N GLU A 359 10.80 6.71 6.99
CA GLU A 359 11.54 7.89 7.46
C GLU A 359 12.65 8.25 6.45
N PRO A 360 12.61 9.44 5.84
CA PRO A 360 13.65 9.86 4.91
C PRO A 360 14.86 10.42 5.64
N VAL A 361 16.05 9.97 5.22
CA VAL A 361 17.34 10.49 5.68
C VAL A 361 18.23 10.79 4.48
N ILE A 362 18.68 12.04 4.37
CA ILE A 362 19.68 12.46 3.40
C ILE A 362 21.07 12.30 3.99
N THR A 363 21.96 11.67 3.25
CA THR A 363 23.38 11.51 3.58
C THR A 363 24.25 11.99 2.44
N GLU A 364 25.41 12.59 2.74
CA GLU A 364 26.40 12.93 1.72
C GLU A 364 27.27 11.70 1.40
N ARG A 365 27.41 11.37 0.11
CA ARG A 365 28.25 10.29 -0.41
C ARG A 365 28.99 10.78 -1.64
N ASP A 366 30.32 10.74 -1.59
CA ASP A 366 31.19 11.18 -2.69
C ASP A 366 30.90 12.60 -3.21
N GLY A 367 30.49 13.51 -2.32
CA GLY A 367 30.16 14.90 -2.64
C GLY A 367 28.75 15.10 -3.20
N GLU A 368 27.91 14.05 -3.21
CA GLU A 368 26.53 14.09 -3.67
C GLU A 368 25.55 13.70 -2.55
N LEU A 369 24.36 14.28 -2.58
CA LEU A 369 23.31 13.95 -1.62
C LEU A 369 22.57 12.69 -2.06
N TRP A 370 22.39 11.78 -1.12
CA TRP A 370 21.66 10.53 -1.28
C TRP A 370 20.54 10.46 -0.28
N LEU A 371 19.35 10.07 -0.73
CA LEU A 371 18.22 9.77 0.15
C LEU A 371 18.25 8.28 0.50
N GLU A 372 18.03 7.98 1.77
CA GLU A 372 17.69 6.66 2.28
C GLU A 372 16.24 6.68 2.79
N ALA A 373 15.40 5.78 2.26
CA ALA A 373 14.01 5.64 2.66
C ALA A 373 13.54 4.20 2.44
N GLY A 374 12.97 3.57 3.46
CA GLY A 374 12.37 2.22 3.35
C GLY A 374 13.36 1.14 2.88
N GLY A 375 14.64 1.25 3.26
CA GLY A 375 15.69 0.32 2.83
C GLY A 375 16.20 0.52 1.40
N HIS A 376 15.71 1.56 0.71
CA HIS A 376 16.16 1.94 -0.62
C HIS A 376 17.09 3.14 -0.54
N LEU A 377 18.04 3.20 -1.47
CA LEU A 377 18.97 4.29 -1.65
C LEU A 377 18.62 5.01 -2.94
N PHE A 378 18.69 6.34 -2.93
CA PHE A 378 18.39 7.15 -4.10
C PHE A 378 19.46 8.21 -4.30
N SER A 379 19.71 8.57 -5.56
CA SER A 379 20.51 9.75 -5.92
C SER A 379 19.62 10.85 -6.48
N ASP A 380 20.02 12.10 -6.25
CA ASP A 380 19.36 13.29 -6.81
C ASP A 380 19.40 13.27 -8.36
N ALA A 381 18.23 13.35 -8.98
CA ALA A 381 18.08 13.34 -10.44
C ALA A 381 18.79 14.52 -11.12
N SER A 382 18.98 15.66 -10.43
CA SER A 382 19.69 16.81 -10.98
C SER A 382 21.19 16.59 -11.21
N LYS A 383 21.72 15.45 -10.73
CA LYS A 383 23.14 15.10 -10.75
C LYS A 383 23.50 14.02 -11.76
N ILE A 384 22.51 13.43 -12.41
CA ILE A 384 22.77 12.41 -13.43
C ILE A 384 23.31 13.06 -14.71
N ILE A 385 24.07 12.29 -15.47
CA ILE A 385 24.64 12.76 -16.74
C ILE A 385 23.67 12.55 -17.92
N PRO A 386 23.82 13.33 -19.01
CA PRO A 386 23.04 13.13 -20.22
C PRO A 386 23.18 11.72 -20.79
N PHE A 387 22.09 11.21 -21.36
CA PHE A 387 22.04 9.92 -22.04
C PHE A 387 22.69 10.02 -23.42
N ASP A 388 23.73 9.22 -23.66
CA ASP A 388 24.27 9.01 -25.00
C ASP A 388 23.75 7.67 -25.57
N PRO A 389 22.93 7.65 -26.64
CA PRO A 389 22.40 6.42 -27.20
C PRO A 389 23.47 5.47 -27.77
N TYR A 390 24.72 5.91 -27.86
CA TYR A 390 25.86 5.11 -28.32
C TYR A 390 26.84 4.70 -27.20
N GLU A 391 26.59 5.11 -25.94
CA GLU A 391 27.44 4.72 -24.82
C GLU A 391 27.19 3.28 -24.37
N GLU A 392 28.25 2.58 -23.97
CA GLU A 392 28.11 1.38 -23.14
C GLU A 392 27.93 1.82 -21.68
N VAL A 393 26.88 1.33 -21.03
CA VAL A 393 26.62 1.62 -19.61
C VAL A 393 27.06 0.43 -18.76
N PHE A 394 27.93 0.69 -17.78
CA PHE A 394 28.51 -0.31 -16.89
C PHE A 394 27.93 -0.14 -15.48
N ILE A 395 27.46 -1.24 -14.90
CA ILE A 395 27.13 -1.27 -13.47
C ILE A 395 28.43 -1.42 -12.68
N GLY A 396 28.68 -0.48 -11.78
CA GLY A 396 29.89 -0.42 -10.95
C GLY A 396 30.08 -1.64 -10.04
N THR A 397 31.26 -1.76 -9.43
CA THR A 397 31.58 -2.84 -8.49
C THR A 397 30.81 -2.76 -7.18
N ASP A 398 30.25 -1.60 -6.87
CA ASP A 398 29.31 -1.39 -5.77
C ASP A 398 27.91 -1.97 -6.05
N GLY A 399 27.60 -2.27 -7.32
CA GLY A 399 26.33 -2.82 -7.75
C GLY A 399 25.19 -1.80 -7.82
N TYR A 400 25.48 -0.50 -7.76
CA TYR A 400 24.43 0.49 -7.85
C TYR A 400 23.88 0.62 -9.28
N ASN A 401 22.57 0.80 -9.38
CA ASN A 401 21.90 1.08 -10.64
C ASN A 401 22.41 2.39 -11.25
N GLU A 402 22.43 2.47 -12.57
CA GLU A 402 22.91 3.63 -13.32
C GLU A 402 21.74 4.37 -13.96
N TRP A 403 21.80 5.71 -13.95
CA TRP A 403 20.75 6.57 -14.52
C TRP A 403 21.33 7.57 -15.51
N ARG A 404 20.52 7.92 -16.51
CA ARG A 404 20.83 8.93 -17.53
C ARG A 404 19.61 9.81 -17.81
N LEU A 405 19.86 11.07 -18.16
CA LEU A 405 18.83 12.01 -18.60
C LEU A 405 18.74 12.04 -20.13
N ALA A 406 17.61 11.66 -20.71
CA ALA A 406 17.36 11.86 -22.14
C ALA A 406 17.00 13.33 -22.39
N GLU A 407 17.96 14.20 -22.73
CA GLU A 407 17.69 15.64 -22.92
C GLU A 407 16.81 15.94 -24.14
N THR A 408 16.81 15.05 -25.13
CA THR A 408 15.99 15.14 -26.34
C THR A 408 15.31 13.81 -26.64
N ASP A 409 14.42 13.79 -27.65
CA ASP A 409 13.79 12.55 -28.08
C ASP A 409 14.82 11.57 -28.65
N HIS A 410 14.77 10.33 -28.17
CA HIS A 410 15.65 9.26 -28.60
C HIS A 410 14.88 7.97 -28.90
N VAL A 411 15.49 7.10 -29.69
CA VAL A 411 15.10 5.69 -29.78
C VAL A 411 16.18 4.87 -29.07
N LEU A 412 15.85 4.38 -27.89
CA LEU A 412 16.71 3.55 -27.07
C LEU A 412 16.67 2.11 -27.60
N ASN A 413 17.81 1.60 -28.05
CA ASN A 413 17.93 0.25 -28.57
C ASN A 413 19.17 -0.45 -28.02
N THR A 414 19.02 -1.04 -26.83
CA THR A 414 20.13 -1.53 -26.01
C THR A 414 20.00 -3.01 -25.75
N LYS A 415 21.10 -3.75 -25.89
CA LYS A 415 21.20 -5.13 -25.46
C LYS A 415 21.27 -5.16 -23.94
N ILE A 416 20.21 -5.66 -23.34
CA ILE A 416 20.10 -5.86 -21.89
C ILE A 416 20.88 -7.13 -21.52
N PRO A 417 21.82 -7.09 -20.55
CA PRO A 417 22.53 -8.27 -20.07
C PRO A 417 21.59 -9.25 -19.36
N ILE A 418 22.02 -10.50 -19.18
CA ILE A 418 21.26 -11.47 -18.38
C ILE A 418 21.15 -10.94 -16.95
N GLY A 419 19.94 -10.96 -16.38
CA GLY A 419 19.68 -10.37 -15.06
C GLY A 419 19.65 -8.84 -15.06
N GLY A 420 19.68 -8.20 -16.25
CA GLY A 420 19.51 -6.76 -16.41
C GLY A 420 18.06 -6.35 -16.66
N ARG A 421 17.73 -5.10 -16.35
CA ARG A 421 16.44 -4.46 -16.64
C ARG A 421 16.66 -3.00 -17.02
N LEU A 422 15.87 -2.53 -17.97
CA LEU A 422 15.83 -1.16 -18.45
C LEU A 422 14.50 -0.52 -18.05
N LEU A 423 14.58 0.67 -17.47
CA LEU A 423 13.44 1.48 -17.04
C LEU A 423 13.49 2.85 -17.73
N VAL A 424 12.32 3.41 -18.02
CA VAL A 424 12.19 4.81 -18.43
C VAL A 424 11.08 5.44 -17.61
N PHE A 425 11.43 6.45 -16.83
CA PHE A 425 10.48 7.33 -16.17
C PHE A 425 10.37 8.64 -16.95
N SER A 426 9.15 9.15 -17.16
CA SER A 426 8.94 10.44 -17.80
C SER A 426 9.52 11.58 -16.94
N SER A 427 9.53 12.80 -17.48
CA SER A 427 9.87 14.01 -16.72
C SER A 427 8.93 14.26 -15.54
N MET A 428 7.72 13.71 -15.58
CA MET A 428 6.72 13.76 -14.51
C MET A 428 6.84 12.57 -13.53
N GLY A 429 7.83 11.69 -13.69
CA GLY A 429 8.04 10.54 -12.82
C GLY A 429 7.12 9.34 -13.10
N GLU A 430 6.40 9.32 -14.22
CA GLU A 430 5.55 8.20 -14.61
C GLU A 430 6.37 7.10 -15.29
N LEU A 431 6.10 5.82 -15.00
CA LEU A 431 6.80 4.70 -15.64
C LEU A 431 6.36 4.55 -17.11
N ALA A 432 7.14 5.14 -18.02
CA ALA A 432 6.89 5.11 -19.46
C ALA A 432 7.29 3.77 -20.10
N TYR A 433 8.37 3.15 -19.63
CA TYR A 433 8.82 1.85 -20.13
C TYR A 433 9.47 0.99 -19.05
N ASP A 434 9.22 -0.31 -19.16
CA ASP A 434 9.87 -1.34 -18.37
C ASP A 434 10.10 -2.58 -19.23
N SER A 435 11.38 -2.94 -19.41
CA SER A 435 11.78 -4.12 -20.18
C SER A 435 11.28 -5.44 -19.59
N LEU A 436 11.01 -5.50 -18.28
CA LEU A 436 10.51 -6.69 -17.61
C LEU A 436 9.12 -7.08 -18.14
N THR A 437 8.26 -6.10 -18.42
CA THR A 437 6.87 -6.34 -18.84
C THR A 437 6.63 -6.17 -20.33
N LYS A 438 7.26 -5.18 -20.99
CA LYS A 438 6.98 -4.85 -22.41
C LYS A 438 7.76 -5.74 -23.40
N GLY A 439 8.98 -6.16 -23.06
CA GLY A 439 9.82 -7.03 -23.88
C GLY A 439 10.22 -6.46 -25.26
N GLU A 440 9.91 -5.20 -25.55
CA GLU A 440 10.34 -4.48 -26.75
C GLU A 440 11.84 -4.15 -26.65
N LYS A 441 12.55 -4.21 -27.77
CA LYS A 441 14.01 -3.94 -27.81
C LYS A 441 14.35 -2.50 -28.21
N ALA A 442 13.46 -1.85 -28.95
CA ALA A 442 13.60 -0.47 -29.38
C ALA A 442 12.45 0.34 -28.79
N VAL A 443 12.76 1.39 -28.03
CA VAL A 443 11.81 2.14 -27.22
C VAL A 443 11.94 3.61 -27.54
N TYR A 444 10.82 4.28 -27.79
CA TYR A 444 10.79 5.73 -27.88
C TYR A 444 10.94 6.33 -26.46
N VAL A 445 11.91 7.23 -26.30
CA VAL A 445 12.19 7.95 -25.06
C VAL A 445 11.97 9.43 -25.33
N GLU A 446 11.01 10.03 -24.64
CA GLU A 446 10.72 11.47 -24.72
C GLU A 446 11.82 12.28 -24.03
N GLY A 447 12.14 13.45 -24.59
CA GLY A 447 13.00 14.42 -23.92
C GLY A 447 12.55 14.77 -22.49
N GLY A 448 13.49 14.85 -21.56
CA GLY A 448 13.27 15.02 -20.12
C GLY A 448 13.09 13.71 -19.34
N SER A 449 13.11 12.55 -20.00
CA SER A 449 12.94 11.25 -19.32
C SER A 449 14.22 10.77 -18.62
N HIS A 450 14.04 10.01 -17.54
CA HIS A 450 15.10 9.33 -16.80
C HIS A 450 15.21 7.88 -17.28
N VAL A 451 16.37 7.48 -17.81
CA VAL A 451 16.64 6.12 -18.28
C VAL A 451 17.46 5.38 -17.24
N GLY A 452 16.90 4.30 -16.68
CA GLY A 452 17.51 3.50 -15.62
C GLY A 452 18.03 2.16 -16.12
N PHE A 453 19.27 1.84 -15.78
CA PHE A 453 19.98 0.62 -16.08
C PHE A 453 20.19 -0.17 -14.79
N ILE A 454 19.44 -1.26 -14.64
CA ILE A 454 19.37 -2.07 -13.42
C ILE A 454 20.05 -3.41 -13.68
N GLY A 455 21.04 -3.79 -12.89
CA GLY A 455 21.74 -5.06 -13.05
C GLY A 455 22.70 -5.35 -11.91
N GLU A 456 23.31 -6.53 -11.92
CA GLU A 456 24.33 -6.91 -10.94
C GLU A 456 25.66 -6.20 -11.24
N SER A 457 26.53 -6.09 -10.22
CA SER A 457 27.90 -5.57 -10.35
C SER A 457 28.62 -6.16 -11.56
N GLY A 458 29.14 -5.29 -12.44
CA GLY A 458 29.85 -5.70 -13.66
C GLY A 458 28.96 -5.99 -14.86
N SER A 459 27.63 -5.83 -14.75
CA SER A 459 26.72 -5.89 -15.89
C SER A 459 27.04 -4.79 -16.90
N VAL A 460 26.93 -5.12 -18.20
CA VAL A 460 27.20 -4.17 -19.30
C VAL A 460 26.01 -4.12 -20.24
N PHE A 461 25.49 -2.91 -20.42
CA PHE A 461 24.44 -2.59 -21.38
C PHE A 461 25.08 -2.05 -22.65
N VAL A 462 24.84 -2.72 -23.77
CA VAL A 462 25.52 -2.43 -25.04
C VAL A 462 24.52 -1.91 -26.06
N PRO A 463 24.67 -0.68 -26.59
CA PRO A 463 23.80 -0.17 -27.62
C PRO A 463 23.93 -1.02 -28.88
N THR A 464 22.80 -1.38 -29.48
CA THR A 464 22.77 -2.29 -30.64
C THR A 464 23.03 -1.59 -31.96
N HIS A 465 23.16 -0.26 -31.95
CA HIS A 465 23.62 0.52 -33.08
C HIS A 465 25.10 0.86 -32.93
N ARG A 466 25.98 -0.09 -33.29
CA ARG A 466 27.30 0.26 -33.82
C ARG A 466 27.22 0.17 -35.35
N PRO A 467 27.82 1.15 -36.06
CA PRO A 467 27.41 1.62 -37.39
C PRO A 467 27.31 0.56 -38.49
#